data_AF-A0A9P5QNL7-F1
#
_entry.id   AF-A0A9P5QNL7-F1
#
_cell.length_a   1.000
_cell.length_b   1.000
_cell.length_c   1.000
_cell.angle_alpha   90.00
_cell.angle_beta   90.00
_cell.angle_gamma   90.00
#
_symmetry.space_group_name_H-M   'P 1'
#
loop_
_entity.id
_entity.type
_entity.pdbx_description
1 polymer ?
#
loop_
_entity_poly.entity_id
_entity_poly.type
_entity_poly.pdbx_seq_one_letter_code
_entity_poly.pdbx_strand_id
1 'polypeptide(L)'
;MSNPSQDPEALLLDTVRAWISRRDEFFYLDLEDDEDNSRLARNIVHAATPGIHPGKERRQVAELMSKCLSRLLSEGAVEFKSMDQMILRVVKTPAVATAKAPLVMIDLDMDEVMHEVTVLDSD
;
A
#
# COMPACT_ATOMS: atom_id res chain seq x y z
N MET A 1 -10.12 -11.48 -31.21
CA MET A 1 -10.06 -11.83 -29.78
C MET A 1 -8.69 -11.39 -29.29
N SER A 2 -8.60 -10.22 -28.65
CA SER A 2 -7.32 -9.69 -28.16
C SER A 2 -7.09 -10.24 -26.76
N ASN A 3 -6.00 -11.00 -26.57
CA ASN A 3 -5.53 -11.42 -25.25
C ASN A 3 -5.33 -10.18 -24.37
N PRO A 4 -5.72 -10.18 -23.09
CA PRO A 4 -5.35 -9.10 -22.19
C PRO A 4 -3.82 -9.14 -22.08
N SER A 5 -3.18 -8.16 -22.69
CA SER A 5 -1.82 -7.74 -22.41
C SER A 5 -1.70 -7.55 -20.90
N GLN A 6 -1.22 -8.59 -20.20
CA GLN A 6 -0.85 -8.47 -18.80
C GLN A 6 0.31 -7.49 -18.75
N ASP A 7 0.07 -6.32 -18.17
CA ASP A 7 1.09 -5.32 -17.94
C ASP A 7 2.22 -5.96 -17.13
N PRO A 8 3.44 -6.08 -17.67
CA PRO A 8 4.55 -6.75 -16.99
C PRO A 8 4.86 -6.11 -15.62
N GLU A 9 4.67 -4.79 -15.48
CA GLU A 9 4.88 -4.10 -14.22
C GLU A 9 3.82 -4.48 -13.18
N ALA A 10 2.57 -4.71 -13.61
CA ALA A 10 1.52 -5.21 -12.73
C ALA A 10 1.80 -6.64 -12.24
N LEU A 11 2.32 -7.50 -13.13
CA LEU A 11 2.74 -8.86 -12.75
C LEU A 11 3.87 -8.82 -11.70
N LEU A 12 4.84 -7.92 -11.86
CA LEU A 12 5.89 -7.73 -10.86
C LEU A 12 5.31 -7.25 -9.52
N LEU A 13 4.41 -6.27 -9.54
CA LEU A 13 3.76 -5.78 -8.33
C LEU A 13 3.01 -6.90 -7.60
N ASP A 14 2.26 -7.74 -8.31
CA ASP A 14 1.55 -8.88 -7.73
C ASP A 14 2.51 -9.93 -7.15
N THR A 15 3.64 -10.16 -7.81
CA THR A 15 4.69 -11.08 -7.34
C THR A 15 5.32 -10.55 -6.05
N VAL A 16 5.68 -9.27 -6.02
CA VAL A 16 6.19 -8.60 -4.81
C VAL A 16 5.16 -8.63 -3.69
N ARG A 17 3.88 -8.38 -4.01
CA ARG A 17 2.78 -8.44 -3.04
C ARG A 17 2.62 -9.84 -2.44
N ALA A 18 2.68 -10.88 -3.27
CA ALA A 18 2.64 -12.27 -2.80
C ALA A 18 3.84 -12.58 -1.90
N TRP A 19 5.02 -12.07 -2.25
CA TRP A 19 6.23 -12.21 -1.46
C TRP A 19 6.10 -11.53 -0.08
N ILE A 20 5.69 -10.26 -0.01
CA ILE A 20 5.53 -9.58 1.28
C ILE A 20 4.39 -10.15 2.13
N SER A 21 3.33 -10.72 1.52
CA SER A 21 2.14 -11.19 2.26
C SER A 21 2.43 -12.26 3.31
N ARG A 22 3.53 -12.99 3.14
CA ARG A 22 3.98 -14.07 4.04
C ARG A 22 4.83 -13.57 5.21
N ARG A 23 5.09 -12.27 5.26
CA ARG A 23 6.04 -11.63 6.20
C ARG A 23 5.30 -10.61 7.07
N ASP A 24 5.82 -10.37 8.26
CA ASP A 24 5.37 -9.28 9.12
C ASP A 24 6.22 -8.02 8.88
N GLU A 25 7.52 -8.21 8.66
CA GLU A 25 8.50 -7.16 8.41
C GLU A 25 9.58 -7.69 7.44
N PHE A 26 10.24 -6.80 6.72
CA PHE A 26 11.34 -7.12 5.81
C PHE A 26 12.26 -5.91 5.60
N PHE A 27 13.54 -6.18 5.28
CA PHE A 27 14.43 -5.12 4.82
C PHE A 27 14.18 -4.85 3.34
N TYR A 28 14.30 -3.59 2.92
CA TYR A 28 14.23 -3.24 1.50
C TYR A 28 15.22 -4.05 0.64
N LEU A 29 16.43 -4.31 1.17
CA LEU A 29 17.44 -5.10 0.46
C LEU A 29 17.03 -6.57 0.27
N ASP A 30 16.25 -7.15 1.20
CA ASP A 30 15.74 -8.51 1.05
C ASP A 30 14.79 -8.64 -0.17
N LEU A 31 14.09 -7.55 -0.49
CA LEU A 31 13.22 -7.50 -1.67
C LEU A 31 14.06 -7.51 -2.95
N GLU A 32 15.15 -6.75 -3.01
CA GLU A 32 16.06 -6.71 -4.16
C GLU A 32 16.82 -8.04 -4.33
N ASP A 33 17.21 -8.68 -3.23
CA ASP A 33 17.97 -9.95 -3.24
C ASP A 33 17.10 -11.18 -3.53
N ASP A 34 15.76 -11.05 -3.48
CA ASP A 34 14.86 -12.15 -3.81
C ASP A 34 15.00 -12.56 -5.29
N GLU A 35 15.38 -13.82 -5.52
CA GLU A 35 15.70 -14.32 -6.86
C GLU A 35 14.52 -14.22 -7.83
N ASP A 36 13.31 -14.50 -7.38
CA ASP A 36 12.12 -14.49 -8.23
C ASP A 36 11.75 -13.05 -8.64
N ASN A 37 11.72 -12.12 -7.69
CA ASN A 37 11.47 -10.70 -7.96
C ASN A 37 12.57 -10.11 -8.86
N SER A 38 13.84 -10.35 -8.52
CA SER A 38 14.99 -9.86 -9.30
C SER A 38 15.04 -10.44 -10.71
N ARG A 39 14.67 -11.71 -10.89
CA ARG A 39 14.60 -12.36 -12.22
C ARG A 39 13.47 -11.77 -13.05
N LEU A 40 12.29 -11.58 -12.45
CA LEU A 40 11.15 -10.99 -13.16
C LEU A 40 11.44 -9.54 -13.56
N ALA A 41 11.97 -8.72 -12.65
CA ALA A 41 12.36 -7.34 -12.95
C ALA A 41 13.39 -7.26 -14.07
N ARG A 42 14.41 -8.14 -14.08
CA ARG A 42 15.38 -8.24 -15.19
C ARG A 42 14.72 -8.58 -16.51
N ASN A 43 13.81 -9.54 -16.53
CA ASN A 43 13.08 -9.92 -17.75
C ASN A 43 12.29 -8.74 -18.33
N ILE A 44 11.65 -7.94 -17.46
CA ILE A 44 10.91 -6.75 -17.87
C ILE A 44 11.86 -5.70 -18.47
N VAL A 45 12.98 -5.44 -17.81
CA VAL A 45 14.01 -4.50 -18.29
C VAL A 45 14.59 -4.94 -19.63
N HIS A 46 14.90 -6.23 -19.80
CA HIS A 46 15.40 -6.77 -21.06
C HIS A 46 14.38 -6.72 -22.20
N ALA A 47 13.10 -6.98 -21.90
CA ALA A 47 12.04 -6.87 -22.89
C ALA A 47 11.84 -5.41 -23.34
N ALA A 48 11.95 -4.45 -22.42
CA ALA A 48 11.84 -3.03 -22.72
C ALA A 48 13.09 -2.47 -23.43
N THR A 49 14.28 -2.93 -23.04
CA THR A 49 15.56 -2.47 -23.59
C THR A 49 16.47 -3.66 -23.96
N PRO A 50 16.27 -4.27 -25.14
CA PRO A 50 17.14 -5.35 -25.61
C PRO A 50 18.59 -4.87 -25.77
N GLY A 51 19.56 -5.68 -25.31
CA GLY A 51 20.99 -5.34 -25.39
C GLY A 51 21.45 -4.28 -24.37
N ILE A 52 20.66 -4.03 -23.32
CA ILE A 52 21.06 -3.13 -22.23
C ILE A 52 22.39 -3.55 -21.60
N HIS A 53 23.23 -2.54 -21.30
CA HIS A 53 24.50 -2.76 -20.61
C HIS A 53 24.26 -3.19 -19.15
N PRO A 54 25.00 -4.18 -18.59
CA PRO A 54 24.74 -4.72 -17.25
C PRO A 54 24.67 -3.68 -16.12
N GLY A 55 25.54 -2.66 -16.18
CA GLY A 55 25.49 -1.56 -15.20
C GLY A 55 24.21 -0.71 -15.27
N LYS A 56 23.61 -0.56 -16.46
CA LYS A 56 22.32 0.14 -16.65
C LYS A 56 21.15 -0.77 -16.32
N GLU A 57 21.27 -2.06 -16.63
CA GLU A 57 20.29 -3.09 -16.28
C GLU A 57 20.07 -3.12 -14.76
N ARG A 58 21.14 -3.26 -13.97
CA ARG A 58 21.06 -3.26 -12.51
C ARG A 58 20.34 -2.03 -11.96
N ARG A 59 20.63 -0.84 -12.53
CA ARG A 59 19.98 0.40 -12.13
C ARG A 59 18.49 0.39 -12.47
N GLN A 60 18.11 -0.02 -13.68
CA GLN A 60 16.69 -0.07 -14.07
C GLN A 60 15.90 -1.12 -13.27
N VAL A 61 16.53 -2.24 -12.92
CA VAL A 61 15.93 -3.25 -12.04
C VAL A 61 15.65 -2.65 -10.66
N ALA A 62 16.63 -1.99 -10.06
CA ALA A 62 16.45 -1.32 -8.77
C ALA A 62 15.38 -0.22 -8.83
N GLU A 63 15.35 0.58 -9.91
CA GLU A 63 14.31 1.59 -10.13
C GLU A 63 12.91 0.95 -10.23
N LEU A 64 12.79 -0.20 -10.88
CA LEU A 64 11.52 -0.91 -11.02
C LEU A 64 11.05 -1.51 -9.68
N MET A 65 11.97 -2.08 -8.90
CA MET A 65 11.70 -2.59 -7.55
C MET A 65 11.28 -1.46 -6.60
N SER A 66 11.97 -0.32 -6.67
CA SER A 66 11.62 0.89 -5.92
C SER A 66 10.22 1.40 -6.29
N LYS A 67 9.82 1.38 -7.57
CA LYS A 67 8.45 1.74 -7.99
C LYS A 67 7.40 0.83 -7.38
N CYS A 68 7.62 -0.49 -7.38
CA CYS A 68 6.71 -1.44 -6.73
C CYS A 68 6.56 -1.13 -5.24
N LEU A 69 7.66 -0.84 -4.55
CA LEU A 69 7.63 -0.47 -3.14
C LEU A 69 6.87 0.84 -2.89
N SER A 70 7.14 1.89 -3.67
CA SER A 70 6.44 3.16 -3.56
C SER A 70 4.93 3.00 -3.75
N ARG A 71 4.52 2.11 -4.66
CA ARG A 71 3.11 1.80 -4.86
C ARG A 71 2.50 1.08 -3.66
N LEU A 72 3.18 0.07 -3.10
CA LEU A 72 2.72 -0.62 -1.89
C LEU A 72 2.63 0.30 -0.67
N LEU A 73 3.56 1.25 -0.53
CA LEU A 73 3.50 2.31 0.47
C LEU A 73 2.28 3.23 0.27
N SER A 74 2.03 3.66 -0.97
CA SER A 74 0.88 4.53 -1.29
C SER A 74 -0.47 3.84 -1.09
N GLU A 75 -0.52 2.52 -1.28
CA GLU A 75 -1.70 1.69 -1.07
C GLU A 75 -1.90 1.33 0.41
N GLY A 76 -0.95 1.66 1.28
CA GLY A 76 -0.97 1.30 2.70
C GLY A 76 -0.80 -0.20 2.95
N ALA A 77 -0.25 -0.95 1.99
CA ALA A 77 0.04 -2.38 2.13
C ALA A 77 1.32 -2.63 2.95
N VAL A 78 2.23 -1.66 2.96
CA VAL A 78 3.43 -1.63 3.79
C VAL A 78 3.64 -0.23 4.34
N GLU A 79 4.40 -0.13 5.42
CA GLU A 79 4.79 1.15 6.03
C GLU A 79 6.23 1.07 6.56
N PHE A 80 6.89 2.22 6.71
CA PHE A 80 8.22 2.26 7.30
C PHE A 80 8.14 2.04 8.81
N LYS A 81 8.81 0.99 9.29
CA LYS A 81 9.12 0.83 10.70
C LYS A 81 10.35 1.64 11.10
N SER A 82 11.37 1.66 10.23
CA SER A 82 12.56 2.49 10.39
C SER A 82 13.07 2.88 9.00
N MET A 83 13.11 4.19 8.72
CA MET A 83 13.67 4.70 7.47
C MET A 83 15.20 4.52 7.44
N ASP A 84 15.89 4.77 8.55
CA ASP A 84 17.35 4.67 8.64
C ASP A 84 17.86 3.24 8.40
N GLN A 85 17.11 2.25 8.91
CA GLN A 85 17.44 0.84 8.75
C GLN A 85 16.76 0.23 7.51
N MET A 86 15.97 1.01 6.77
CA MET A 86 15.17 0.56 5.63
C MET A 86 14.31 -0.68 5.94
N ILE A 87 13.70 -0.69 7.13
CA ILE A 87 12.81 -1.77 7.58
C ILE A 87 11.37 -1.38 7.28
N LEU A 88 10.68 -2.24 6.54
CA LEU A 88 9.26 -2.11 6.25
C LEU A 88 8.44 -3.13 7.06
N ARG A 89 7.28 -2.70 7.52
CA ARG A 89 6.25 -3.55 8.13
C ARG A 89 5.12 -3.76 7.14
N VAL A 90 4.64 -5.00 7.04
CA VAL A 90 3.49 -5.36 6.22
C VAL A 90 2.22 -5.04 6.99
N VAL A 91 1.36 -4.21 6.40
CA VAL A 91 0.06 -3.87 6.98
C VAL A 91 -0.90 -4.99 6.61
N LYS A 92 -1.07 -5.93 7.53
CA LYS A 92 -2.14 -6.91 7.44
C LYS A 92 -3.43 -6.20 7.81
N THR A 93 -4.25 -5.85 6.82
CA THR A 93 -5.64 -5.49 7.14
C THR A 93 -6.22 -6.67 7.92
N PRO A 94 -6.67 -6.47 9.18
CA PRO A 94 -7.47 -7.50 9.80
C PRO A 94 -8.61 -7.74 8.83
N ALA A 95 -8.94 -9.01 8.57
CA ALA A 95 -10.19 -9.34 7.93
C ALA A 95 -11.29 -8.78 8.82
N VAL A 96 -11.66 -7.51 8.62
CA VAL A 96 -12.70 -6.86 9.40
C VAL A 96 -13.94 -7.62 9.02
N ALA A 97 -14.41 -8.37 10.00
CA ALA A 97 -15.74 -8.91 10.12
C ALA A 97 -16.71 -8.02 9.35
N THR A 98 -17.56 -8.65 8.56
CA THR A 98 -18.79 -8.08 8.02
C THR A 98 -19.65 -7.51 9.15
N ALA A 99 -19.25 -6.38 9.72
CA ALA A 99 -20.04 -5.59 10.61
C ALA A 99 -20.78 -4.62 9.69
N LYS A 100 -22.06 -4.92 9.47
CA LYS A 100 -23.07 -3.92 9.11
C LYS A 100 -22.78 -2.65 9.93
N ALA A 101 -22.28 -1.61 9.29
CA ALA A 101 -22.31 -0.29 9.89
C ALA A 101 -23.79 0.08 10.08
N PRO A 102 -24.28 0.39 11.29
CA PRO A 102 -25.57 1.02 11.42
C PRO A 102 -25.45 2.45 10.87
N LEU A 103 -26.24 2.75 9.85
CA LEU A 103 -26.50 4.13 9.42
C LEU A 103 -27.13 4.85 10.60
N VAL A 104 -26.37 5.70 11.29
CA VAL A 104 -26.93 6.67 12.23
C VAL A 104 -27.61 7.73 11.38
N MET A 105 -28.93 7.64 11.26
CA MET A 105 -29.74 8.78 10.83
C MET A 105 -29.79 9.75 12.00
N ILE A 106 -29.19 10.93 11.83
CA ILE A 106 -29.42 12.04 12.75
C ILE A 106 -30.69 12.72 12.26
N ASP A 107 -31.82 12.40 12.87
CA ASP A 107 -33.00 13.27 12.80
C ASP A 107 -32.70 14.48 13.70
N LEU A 108 -32.39 15.61 13.07
CA LEU A 108 -32.40 16.91 13.74
C LEU A 108 -33.86 17.34 13.87
N ASP A 109 -34.54 16.88 14.92
CA ASP A 109 -35.78 17.52 15.38
C ASP A 109 -35.41 18.92 15.90
N MET A 110 -35.61 19.92 15.04
CA MET A 110 -35.65 21.32 15.43
C MET A 110 -37.07 21.63 15.91
N ASP A 111 -37.35 21.38 17.19
CA ASP A 111 -38.49 22.01 17.85
C ASP A 111 -38.22 22.26 19.34
N GLU A 112 -38.66 23.44 19.79
CA GLU A 112 -38.73 23.95 21.17
C GLU A 112 -37.43 24.25 21.94
N VAL A 113 -36.90 25.48 21.73
CA VAL A 113 -36.19 26.23 22.78
C VAL A 113 -37.14 27.30 23.33
N MET A 114 -38.02 26.89 24.23
CA MET A 114 -38.76 27.79 25.12
C MET A 114 -38.67 27.17 26.49
N HIS A 115 -37.76 27.60 27.36
CA HIS A 115 -37.94 27.52 28.82
C HIS A 115 -37.13 28.64 29.47
N GLU A 116 -37.88 29.69 29.80
CA GLU A 116 -37.74 30.68 30.86
C GLU A 116 -36.72 30.31 31.95
N VAL A 117 -35.69 31.14 32.16
CA VAL A 117 -34.90 31.12 33.40
C VAL A 117 -35.23 32.39 34.16
N THR A 118 -36.07 32.22 35.19
CA THR A 118 -36.51 33.25 36.13
C THR A 118 -35.35 33.70 37.00
N VAL A 119 -35.26 35.01 37.24
CA VAL A 119 -34.30 35.66 38.13
C VAL A 119 -34.63 35.30 39.58
N LEU A 120 -33.64 34.92 40.37
CA LEU A 120 -33.71 34.92 41.83
C LEU A 120 -32.49 35.64 42.40
N ASP A 121 -32.72 36.85 42.89
CA ASP A 121 -31.90 37.52 43.90
C ASP A 121 -31.85 36.66 45.16
N SER A 122 -30.68 36.54 45.77
CA SER A 122 -30.53 36.16 47.18
C SER A 122 -29.21 36.70 47.74
N ASP A 123 -29.40 37.64 48.68
CA ASP A 123 -28.50 38.30 49.64
C ASP A 123 -27.43 39.31 49.16
#